data_AF-A0AAN6UUQ7-F1
#
_entry.id   AF-A0AAN6UUQ7-F1
#
_cell.length_a   1.000
_cell.length_b   1.000
_cell.length_c   1.000
_cell.angle_alpha   90.00
_cell.angle_beta   90.00
_cell.angle_gamma   90.00
#
_symmetry.space_group_name_H-M   'P 1'
#
loop_
_entity.id
_entity.type
_entity.pdbx_description
1 polymer ?
#
loop_
_entity_poly.entity_id
_entity_poly.type
_entity_poly.pdbx_seq_one_letter_code
_entity_poly.pdbx_strand_id
1 'polypeptide(L)'
;MHPISLITLLTASAVSVSASSVPAHRQRQSSVNPEVIPKSFGVTAGQGKDTVQVGSCIGAKNALIPCYCPPAPNSPEFLNKLTTALTNGFIFSKDQVAMPITLDKFNDGSDTSADTNKLRATAMIQVLQNFNLTTKGVGCPGVSVPVLNQMQQTGVIAARGSGDE
;
A
#
# COMPACT_ATOMS: atom_id res chain seq x y z
N MET A 1 -45.59 -61.24 -46.19
CA MET A 1 -46.40 -60.20 -45.52
C MET A 1 -45.44 -59.33 -44.72
N HIS A 2 -45.26 -58.06 -45.14
CA HIS A 2 -44.58 -57.02 -44.35
C HIS A 2 -45.57 -56.52 -43.26
N PRO A 3 -45.08 -55.87 -42.18
CA PRO A 3 -44.86 -54.43 -42.30
C PRO A 3 -43.51 -53.94 -41.76
N ILE A 4 -43.02 -52.93 -42.47
CA ILE A 4 -41.89 -52.06 -42.20
C ILE A 4 -42.36 -51.05 -41.14
N SER A 5 -41.60 -50.89 -40.05
CA SER A 5 -41.86 -49.85 -39.05
C SER A 5 -40.74 -48.82 -39.08
N LEU A 6 -41.09 -47.62 -39.54
CA LEU A 6 -40.25 -46.43 -39.53
C LEU A 6 -39.88 -46.04 -38.09
N ILE A 7 -38.60 -45.77 -37.84
CA ILE A 7 -38.15 -45.07 -36.63
C ILE A 7 -37.66 -43.69 -37.04
N THR A 8 -38.33 -42.69 -36.51
CA THR A 8 -38.16 -41.25 -36.73
C THR A 8 -36.84 -40.77 -36.10
N LEU A 9 -35.98 -40.12 -36.89
CA LEU A 9 -34.77 -39.44 -36.41
C LEU A 9 -35.14 -38.13 -35.71
N LEU A 10 -34.82 -38.02 -34.42
CA LEU A 10 -34.84 -36.76 -33.67
C LEU A 10 -33.46 -36.09 -33.78
N THR A 11 -33.36 -35.00 -34.54
CA THR A 11 -32.16 -34.16 -34.61
C THR A 11 -32.21 -33.14 -33.47
N ALA A 12 -31.38 -33.33 -32.44
CA ALA A 12 -31.18 -32.36 -31.38
C ALA A 12 -30.10 -31.36 -31.79
N SER A 13 -30.50 -30.11 -32.06
CA SER A 13 -29.59 -29.00 -32.33
C SER A 13 -28.99 -28.48 -31.02
N ALA A 14 -27.74 -28.83 -30.74
CA ALA A 14 -26.99 -28.29 -29.60
C ALA A 14 -26.45 -26.88 -29.93
N VAL A 15 -27.08 -25.85 -29.36
CA VAL A 15 -26.56 -24.47 -29.42
C VAL A 15 -25.38 -24.37 -28.46
N SER A 16 -24.16 -24.35 -29.02
CA SER A 16 -22.93 -24.17 -28.27
C SER A 16 -22.70 -22.68 -28.03
N VAL A 17 -23.04 -22.19 -26.83
CA VAL A 17 -22.73 -20.81 -26.41
C VAL A 17 -21.28 -20.76 -25.95
N SER A 18 -20.39 -20.37 -26.86
CA SER A 18 -18.98 -20.09 -26.52
C SER A 18 -18.92 -18.83 -25.66
N ALA A 19 -18.91 -19.01 -24.34
CA ALA A 19 -18.60 -17.93 -23.40
C ALA A 19 -17.10 -17.61 -23.51
N SER A 20 -16.76 -16.60 -24.32
CA SER A 20 -15.43 -15.98 -24.30
C SER A 20 -15.26 -15.27 -22.97
N SER A 21 -14.70 -15.96 -21.97
CA SER A 21 -14.19 -15.33 -20.76
C SER A 21 -12.97 -14.50 -21.16
N VAL A 22 -13.20 -13.24 -21.53
CA VAL A 22 -12.11 -12.26 -21.64
C VAL A 22 -11.45 -12.21 -20.26
N PRO A 23 -10.16 -12.58 -20.13
CA PRO A 23 -9.48 -12.42 -18.87
C PRO A 23 -9.55 -10.94 -18.55
N ALA A 24 -10.18 -10.59 -17.42
CA ALA A 24 -10.21 -9.23 -16.92
C ALA A 24 -8.76 -8.75 -16.92
N HIS A 25 -8.47 -7.83 -17.83
CA HIS A 25 -7.16 -7.23 -17.96
C HIS A 25 -6.96 -6.44 -16.67
N ARG A 26 -6.32 -7.06 -15.66
CA ARG A 26 -5.81 -6.33 -14.51
C ARG A 26 -4.94 -5.25 -15.10
N GLN A 27 -5.42 -4.00 -15.10
CA GLN A 27 -4.59 -2.86 -15.41
C GLN A 27 -3.39 -2.98 -14.46
N ARG A 28 -2.21 -3.30 -15.00
CA ARG A 28 -0.98 -3.24 -14.22
C ARG A 28 -0.86 -1.82 -13.74
N GLN A 29 -1.05 -1.62 -12.44
CA GLN A 29 -0.95 -0.29 -11.87
C GLN A 29 0.52 0.12 -11.95
N SER A 30 0.79 1.27 -12.55
CA SER A 30 2.15 1.81 -12.67
C SER A 30 2.53 2.71 -11.49
N SER A 31 1.59 3.00 -10.60
CA SER A 31 1.76 3.88 -9.45
C SER A 31 0.93 3.42 -8.25
N VAL A 32 1.32 3.92 -7.08
CA VAL A 32 0.57 3.74 -5.84
C VAL A 32 -0.80 4.43 -5.93
N ASN A 33 -1.84 3.72 -5.48
CA ASN A 33 -3.17 4.27 -5.21
C ASN A 33 -3.15 5.02 -3.86
N PRO A 34 -3.31 6.36 -3.83
CA PRO A 34 -3.27 7.11 -2.58
C PRO A 34 -4.47 6.84 -1.67
N GLU A 35 -5.56 6.23 -2.17
CA GLU A 35 -6.74 5.93 -1.35
C GLU A 35 -6.52 4.79 -0.35
N VAL A 36 -5.51 3.94 -0.54
CA VAL A 36 -5.14 2.89 0.44
C VAL A 36 -4.14 3.38 1.49
N ILE A 37 -3.73 4.65 1.43
CA ILE A 37 -2.83 5.29 2.38
C ILE A 37 -3.67 6.06 3.42
N PRO A 38 -3.36 5.98 4.72
CA PRO A 38 -4.02 6.81 5.73
C PRO A 38 -3.91 8.30 5.38
N LYS A 39 -5.03 9.04 5.47
CA LYS A 39 -5.07 10.48 5.13
C LYS A 39 -4.13 11.32 6.00
N SER A 40 -3.91 10.89 7.24
CA SER A 40 -2.78 11.29 8.08
C SER A 40 -2.13 10.04 8.63
N PHE A 41 -0.80 10.00 8.65
CA PHE A 41 -0.06 8.84 9.12
C PHE A 41 0.93 9.18 10.24
N GLY A 42 1.02 10.43 10.64
CA GLY A 42 2.07 10.91 11.53
C GLY A 42 1.83 12.27 12.13
N VAL A 43 2.86 12.79 12.82
CA VAL A 43 2.84 14.16 13.36
C VAL A 43 2.87 15.19 12.24
N THR A 44 2.54 16.44 12.53
CA THR A 44 2.67 17.52 11.56
C THR A 44 4.15 17.85 11.35
N ALA A 45 4.62 17.89 10.09
CA ALA A 45 5.97 18.32 9.78
C ALA A 45 6.24 19.73 10.33
N GLY A 46 7.43 19.96 10.89
CA GLY A 46 7.78 21.23 11.52
C GLY A 46 7.20 21.44 12.94
N GLN A 47 6.40 20.51 13.46
CA GLN A 47 5.79 20.64 14.78
C GLN A 47 6.84 20.70 15.89
N GLY A 48 6.67 21.66 16.81
CA GLY A 48 7.55 21.81 17.96
C GLY A 48 8.99 22.21 17.59
N LYS A 49 9.19 22.83 16.42
CA LYS A 49 10.50 23.31 15.98
C LYS A 49 11.18 24.14 17.07
N ASP A 50 12.44 23.78 17.38
CA ASP A 50 13.33 24.48 18.31
C ASP A 50 12.80 24.56 19.76
N THR A 51 11.74 23.81 20.10
CA THR A 51 11.11 23.87 21.44
C THR A 51 11.80 22.98 22.47
N VAL A 52 12.30 21.80 22.07
CA VAL A 52 13.08 20.88 22.93
C VAL A 52 14.58 21.01 22.65
N GLN A 53 14.95 21.14 21.37
CA GLN A 53 16.35 21.34 20.96
C GLN A 53 16.38 22.13 19.64
N VAL A 54 17.26 23.13 19.57
CA VAL A 54 17.50 23.93 18.35
C VAL A 54 17.95 23.03 17.20
N GLY A 55 17.36 23.24 16.02
CA GLY A 55 17.59 22.46 14.82
C GLY A 55 16.72 21.20 14.71
N SER A 56 15.77 21.00 15.62
CA SER A 56 14.94 19.78 15.67
C SER A 56 13.47 20.06 15.91
N CYS A 57 12.64 19.09 15.56
CA CYS A 57 11.19 19.09 15.75
C CYS A 57 10.78 17.93 16.67
N ILE A 58 9.50 17.90 17.06
CA ILE A 58 8.95 16.91 18.00
C ILE A 58 8.12 15.86 17.27
N GLY A 59 8.49 14.60 17.45
CA GLY A 59 7.70 13.42 17.10
C GLY A 59 6.89 12.88 18.28
N ALA A 60 6.32 11.68 18.10
CA ALA A 60 5.59 10.99 19.15
C ALA A 60 6.45 10.79 20.41
N LYS A 61 5.82 10.86 21.59
CA LYS A 61 6.48 10.74 22.89
C LYS A 61 7.64 11.73 23.11
N ASN A 62 7.52 12.94 22.56
CA ASN A 62 8.52 14.01 22.66
C ASN A 62 9.90 13.67 22.07
N ALA A 63 9.98 12.66 21.19
CA ALA A 63 11.23 12.30 20.55
C ALA A 63 11.66 13.35 19.52
N LEU A 64 12.95 13.67 19.45
CA LEU A 64 13.49 14.58 18.45
C LEU A 64 13.46 13.95 17.05
N ILE A 65 12.95 14.69 16.08
CA ILE A 65 12.89 14.28 14.67
C ILE A 65 13.39 15.41 13.76
N PRO A 66 13.85 15.10 12.52
CA PRO A 66 14.06 16.13 11.52
C PRO A 66 12.77 16.88 11.21
N CYS A 67 12.84 18.19 11.04
CA CYS A 67 11.65 19.01 10.83
C CYS A 67 10.91 18.77 9.51
N TYR A 68 11.57 18.16 8.52
CA TYR A 68 10.91 17.71 7.29
C TYR A 68 10.10 16.42 7.47
N CYS A 69 10.16 15.78 8.65
CA CYS A 69 9.51 14.52 8.90
C CYS A 69 8.18 14.66 9.66
N PRO A 70 7.17 13.84 9.30
CA PRO A 70 7.14 13.03 8.08
C PRO A 70 6.72 13.87 6.85
N PRO A 71 7.03 13.44 5.61
CA PRO A 71 6.43 14.03 4.41
C PRO A 71 4.91 13.84 4.42
N ALA A 72 4.17 14.63 3.62
CA ALA A 72 2.72 14.45 3.52
C ALA A 72 2.36 13.10 2.84
N PRO A 73 1.30 12.39 3.27
CA PRO A 73 0.93 11.07 2.75
C PRO A 73 0.62 11.01 1.26
N ASN A 74 0.21 12.14 0.68
CA ASN A 74 -0.10 12.29 -0.74
C ASN A 74 0.97 13.10 -1.49
N SER A 75 2.12 13.38 -0.87
CA SER A 75 3.18 14.13 -1.54
C SER A 75 3.73 13.33 -2.73
N PRO A 76 3.95 13.98 -3.90
CA PRO A 76 4.50 13.30 -5.07
C PRO A 76 5.83 12.59 -4.79
N GLU A 77 6.67 13.18 -3.95
CA GLU A 77 7.94 12.59 -3.56
C GLU A 77 7.74 11.25 -2.83
N PHE A 78 6.87 11.20 -1.82
CA PHE A 78 6.59 9.97 -1.09
C PHE A 78 5.95 8.90 -1.98
N LEU A 79 4.96 9.27 -2.78
CA LEU A 79 4.27 8.34 -3.67
C LEU A 79 5.19 7.74 -4.73
N ASN A 80 6.09 8.56 -5.30
CA ASN A 80 7.08 8.09 -6.27
C ASN A 80 8.07 7.11 -5.62
N LYS A 81 8.64 7.46 -4.46
CA LYS A 81 9.57 6.58 -3.74
C LYS A 81 8.91 5.27 -3.31
N LEU A 82 7.67 5.32 -2.84
CA LEU A 82 6.90 4.13 -2.49
C LEU A 82 6.59 3.26 -3.71
N THR A 83 6.20 3.85 -4.84
CA THR A 83 5.98 3.14 -6.10
C THR A 83 7.27 2.43 -6.54
N THR A 84 8.40 3.15 -6.56
CA THR A 84 9.71 2.59 -6.94
C THR A 84 10.09 1.43 -6.02
N ALA A 85 9.96 1.60 -4.70
CA ALA A 85 10.26 0.56 -3.74
C ALA A 85 9.36 -0.67 -3.93
N LEU A 86 8.04 -0.50 -4.07
CA LEU A 86 7.10 -1.61 -4.28
C LEU A 86 7.34 -2.38 -5.59
N THR A 87 7.94 -1.73 -6.59
CA THR A 87 8.24 -2.35 -7.88
C THR A 87 9.61 -3.03 -7.89
N ASN A 88 10.62 -2.38 -7.32
CA ASN A 88 12.03 -2.76 -7.50
C ASN A 88 12.73 -3.20 -6.21
N GLY A 89 12.09 -3.02 -5.05
CA GLY A 89 12.76 -3.02 -3.75
C GLY A 89 13.66 -1.80 -3.55
N PHE A 90 14.43 -1.80 -2.47
CA PHE A 90 15.56 -0.88 -2.30
C PHE A 90 16.85 -1.54 -2.72
N ILE A 91 17.73 -0.78 -3.37
CA ILE A 91 19.09 -1.21 -3.71
C ILE A 91 20.06 -0.32 -2.93
N PHE A 92 20.68 -0.86 -1.89
CA PHE A 92 21.67 -0.15 -1.08
C PHE A 92 23.05 -0.76 -1.31
N SER A 93 23.87 -0.12 -2.16
CA SER A 93 25.25 -0.50 -2.52
C SER A 93 25.47 -1.96 -3.00
N LYS A 94 25.20 -2.94 -2.14
CA LYS A 94 25.33 -4.40 -2.37
C LYS A 94 24.15 -5.23 -1.86
N ASP A 95 23.24 -4.64 -1.09
CA ASP A 95 22.08 -5.33 -0.54
C ASP A 95 20.80 -4.90 -1.27
N GLN A 96 20.04 -5.88 -1.75
CA GLN A 96 18.67 -5.65 -2.18
C GLN A 96 17.73 -5.96 -1.01
N VAL A 97 16.88 -4.99 -0.65
CA VAL A 97 15.84 -5.17 0.35
C VAL A 97 14.50 -5.22 -0.38
N ALA A 98 13.89 -6.41 -0.39
CA ALA A 98 12.58 -6.61 -0.96
C ALA A 98 11.49 -5.95 -0.10
N MET A 99 10.42 -5.48 -0.75
CA MET A 99 9.25 -4.99 -0.05
C MET A 99 8.39 -6.15 0.45
N PRO A 100 7.67 -5.99 1.58
CA PRO A 100 6.83 -7.03 2.16
C PRO A 100 5.54 -7.28 1.35
N ILE A 101 5.25 -6.44 0.36
CA ILE A 101 4.03 -6.45 -0.44
C ILE A 101 4.34 -5.93 -1.84
N THR A 102 3.69 -6.48 -2.86
CA THR A 102 3.82 -6.02 -4.26
C THR A 102 2.96 -4.78 -4.49
N LEU A 103 3.23 -4.04 -5.56
CA LEU A 103 2.42 -2.87 -5.95
C LEU A 103 0.94 -3.22 -6.16
N ASP A 104 0.65 -4.30 -6.89
CA ASP A 104 -0.72 -4.77 -7.13
C ASP A 104 -1.45 -5.09 -5.82
N LYS A 105 -0.78 -5.78 -4.88
CA LYS A 105 -1.39 -6.13 -3.60
C LYS A 105 -1.54 -4.93 -2.67
N PHE A 106 -0.56 -4.02 -2.70
CA PHE A 106 -0.63 -2.76 -1.94
C PHE A 106 -1.88 -1.97 -2.34
N ASN A 107 -2.10 -1.82 -3.64
CA ASN A 107 -3.16 -1.01 -4.23
C ASN A 107 -4.55 -1.64 -4.22
N ASP A 108 -4.68 -2.92 -3.84
CA ASP A 108 -5.96 -3.63 -3.75
C ASP A 108 -6.82 -3.07 -2.61
N GLY A 109 -7.51 -1.96 -2.88
CA GLY A 109 -8.37 -1.29 -1.90
C GLY A 109 -9.58 -2.11 -1.45
N SER A 110 -9.87 -3.24 -2.10
CA SER A 110 -10.90 -4.17 -1.66
C SER A 110 -10.43 -5.08 -0.52
N ASP A 111 -9.12 -5.29 -0.39
CA ASP A 111 -8.54 -6.01 0.73
C ASP A 111 -8.28 -5.07 1.90
N THR A 112 -9.16 -5.14 2.90
CA THR A 112 -9.09 -4.38 4.15
C THR A 112 -8.62 -5.24 5.33
N SER A 113 -8.10 -6.44 5.07
CA SER A 113 -7.66 -7.37 6.12
C SER A 113 -6.52 -6.78 6.97
N ALA A 114 -6.49 -7.18 8.24
CA ALA A 114 -5.46 -6.74 9.17
C ALA A 114 -4.05 -7.06 8.65
N ASP A 115 -3.85 -8.25 8.06
CA ASP A 115 -2.53 -8.66 7.56
C ASP A 115 -2.08 -7.80 6.38
N THR A 116 -2.95 -7.55 5.39
CA THR A 116 -2.61 -6.64 4.28
C THR A 116 -2.31 -5.24 4.79
N ASN A 117 -3.05 -4.75 5.78
CA ASN A 117 -2.78 -3.45 6.40
C ASN A 117 -1.44 -3.41 7.15
N LYS A 118 -1.06 -4.46 7.86
CA LYS A 118 0.28 -4.55 8.48
C LYS A 118 1.39 -4.50 7.44
N LEU A 119 1.21 -5.18 6.30
CA LEU A 119 2.17 -5.18 5.20
C LEU A 119 2.26 -3.80 4.53
N ARG A 120 1.12 -3.13 4.28
CA ARG A 120 1.08 -1.74 3.78
C ARG A 120 1.82 -0.79 4.72
N ALA A 121 1.53 -0.85 6.02
CA ALA A 121 2.20 -0.03 7.02
C ALA A 121 3.71 -0.29 7.07
N THR A 122 4.11 -1.57 7.02
CA THR A 122 5.54 -1.95 6.97
C THR A 122 6.22 -1.38 5.73
N ALA A 123 5.59 -1.48 4.56
CA ALA A 123 6.13 -0.92 3.33
C ALA A 123 6.32 0.60 3.39
N MET A 124 5.30 1.32 3.89
CA MET A 124 5.38 2.77 4.06
C MET A 124 6.46 3.18 5.07
N ILE A 125 6.57 2.48 6.20
CA ILE A 125 7.62 2.72 7.21
C ILE A 125 9.01 2.48 6.62
N GLN A 126 9.21 1.40 5.84
CA GLN A 126 10.49 1.14 5.20
C GLN A 126 10.90 2.26 4.24
N VAL A 127 9.96 2.81 3.45
CA VAL A 127 10.22 3.97 2.58
C VAL A 127 10.57 5.20 3.39
N LEU A 128 9.84 5.48 4.47
CA LEU A 128 10.10 6.62 5.33
C LEU A 128 11.46 6.53 6.00
N GLN A 129 11.83 5.37 6.56
CA GLN A 129 13.13 5.17 7.20
C GLN A 129 14.31 5.26 6.23
N ASN A 130 14.06 5.13 4.93
CA ASN A 130 15.07 5.21 3.88
C ASN A 130 14.78 6.36 2.89
N PHE A 131 14.09 7.41 3.32
CA PHE A 131 13.54 8.44 2.43
C PHE A 131 14.62 9.19 1.62
N ASN A 132 15.85 9.32 2.15
CA ASN A 132 16.98 9.93 1.44
C ASN A 132 17.49 9.03 0.28
N LEU A 133 17.16 7.74 0.27
CA LEU A 133 17.53 6.72 -0.74
C LEU A 133 19.03 6.47 -0.94
N THR A 134 19.91 7.37 -0.53
CA THR A 134 21.37 7.25 -0.70
C THR A 134 22.01 6.37 0.37
N THR A 135 21.43 6.33 1.57
CA THR A 135 21.98 5.62 2.73
C THR A 135 20.87 4.90 3.47
N LYS A 136 21.09 3.61 3.74
CA LYS A 136 20.16 2.79 4.53
C LYS A 136 19.95 3.39 5.92
N GLY A 137 18.69 3.52 6.33
CA GLY A 137 18.30 4.07 7.64
C GLY A 137 18.36 5.59 7.74
N VAL A 138 18.66 6.31 6.66
CA VAL A 138 18.64 7.78 6.63
C VAL A 138 17.33 8.26 6.03
N GLY A 139 16.43 8.72 6.90
CA GLY A 139 15.12 9.23 6.54
C GLY A 139 14.31 9.65 7.76
N CYS A 140 13.01 9.44 7.70
CA CYS A 140 12.10 9.75 8.79
C CYS A 140 11.98 8.60 9.79
N PRO A 141 12.26 8.85 11.09
CA PRO A 141 12.19 7.83 12.11
C PRO A 141 10.74 7.42 12.39
N GLY A 142 10.50 6.18 12.85
CA GLY A 142 9.15 5.68 13.11
C GLY A 142 8.33 6.56 14.07
N VAL A 143 8.98 7.24 15.01
CA VAL A 143 8.32 8.20 15.92
C VAL A 143 7.68 9.40 15.21
N SER A 144 8.02 9.69 13.94
CA SER A 144 7.32 10.70 13.15
C SER A 144 5.98 10.20 12.58
N VAL A 145 5.75 8.88 12.56
CA VAL A 145 4.56 8.23 11.98
C VAL A 145 3.83 7.26 12.93
N PRO A 146 3.37 7.74 14.11
CA PRO A 146 2.69 6.89 15.10
C PRO A 146 1.51 6.06 14.55
N VAL A 147 0.74 6.60 13.60
CA VAL A 147 -0.40 5.88 13.01
C VAL A 147 0.07 4.68 12.20
N LEU A 148 1.17 4.81 11.43
CA LEU A 148 1.74 3.66 10.72
C LEU A 148 2.29 2.62 11.68
N ASN A 149 2.93 3.02 12.78
CA ASN A 149 3.43 2.06 13.77
C ASN A 149 2.28 1.26 14.37
N GLN A 150 1.17 1.93 14.70
CA GLN A 150 -0.03 1.25 15.20
C GLN A 150 -0.63 0.30 14.15
N MET A 151 -0.74 0.75 12.90
CA MET A 151 -1.24 -0.06 11.78
C MET A 151 -0.33 -1.27 11.50
N GLN A 152 0.99 -1.12 11.64
CA GLN A 152 1.96 -2.21 11.50
C GLN A 152 1.80 -3.27 12.61
N GLN A 153 1.49 -2.84 13.83
CA GLN A 153 1.32 -3.75 14.96
C GLN A 153 -0.04 -4.45 14.94
N THR A 154 -1.09 -3.71 14.61
CA THR A 154 -2.48 -4.16 14.81
C THR A 154 -3.20 -4.53 13.51
N GLY A 155 -2.78 -3.98 12.37
CA GLY A 155 -3.52 -4.04 11.11
C GLY A 155 -4.75 -3.14 11.05
N VAL A 156 -5.01 -2.36 12.11
CA VAL A 156 -6.10 -1.38 12.14
C VAL A 156 -5.60 -0.09 11.51
N ILE A 157 -6.28 0.34 10.45
CA ILE A 157 -6.14 1.70 9.93
C ILE A 157 -6.85 2.59 10.95
N ALA A 158 -6.10 3.43 11.69
CA ALA A 158 -6.72 4.37 12.61
C ALA A 158 -7.80 5.14 11.83
N ALA A 159 -9.06 4.88 12.17
CA ALA A 159 -10.18 5.48 11.49
C ALA A 159 -10.07 7.00 11.61
N ARG A 160 -10.52 7.70 10.58
CA ARG A 160 -10.86 9.13 10.62
C ARG A 160 -11.30 9.50 12.03
N GLY A 161 -10.64 10.48 12.65
CA GLY A 161 -11.11 11.00 13.93
C GLY A 161 -12.60 11.28 13.84
N SER A 162 -13.40 10.46 14.51
CA SER A 162 -14.65 10.92 15.07
C SER A 162 -14.25 11.91 16.14
N GLY A 163 -14.35 13.20 15.80
CA GLY A 163 -14.50 14.21 16.83
C GLY A 163 -15.78 13.87 17.58
N ASP A 164 -15.62 13.42 18.82
CA ASP A 164 -16.61 13.45 19.89
C ASP A 164 -15.87 12.94 21.14
N GLU A 165 -15.19 13.86 21.82
CA GLU A 165 -15.37 14.15 23.26
C GLU A 165 -14.67 15.48 23.63
#